data_AF-A0A7S3EPT4-F1
#
_entry.id   AF-A0A7S3EPT4-F1
#
_cell.length_a   1.000
_cell.length_b   1.000
_cell.length_c   1.000
_cell.angle_alpha   90.00
_cell.angle_beta   90.00
_cell.angle_gamma   90.00
#
_symmetry.space_group_name_H-M   'P 1'
#
loop_
_entity.id
_entity.type
_entity.pdbx_description
1 polymer ?
#
loop_
_entity_poly.entity_id
_entity_poly.type
_entity_poly.pdbx_seq_one_letter_code
_entity_poly.pdbx_strand_id
1 'polypeptide(L)'
;GSRAVRIRQLGELIHECSHMTAPQLEHVFENGASLFLARISSWLRLSYALGQPVGLQLRAIGVFVAAPGGQRFLSEFVEVGGVVTVVEIIKIPHLTYEDAALAIQLLSSVAASGRHFKEIICEGQGIGALESLVRGSKSEDQIEEVRDLLVLLGQANPNFSAPVHQALLRLL
;
A
#
# COMPACT_ATOMS: atom_id res chain seq x y z
N GLY A 1 3.78 11.98 -21.12
CA GLY A 1 2.72 11.34 -21.92
C GLY A 1 1.35 11.69 -21.40
N SER A 2 0.29 11.50 -22.19
CA SER A 2 -1.09 11.75 -21.75
C SER A 2 -1.51 10.79 -20.62
N ARG A 3 -2.61 11.09 -19.91
CA ARG A 3 -3.17 10.18 -18.88
C ARG A 3 -3.45 8.78 -19.44
N ALA A 4 -4.00 8.70 -20.65
CA ALA A 4 -4.29 7.43 -21.31
C ALA A 4 -3.03 6.59 -21.58
N VAL A 5 -1.94 7.24 -22.00
CA VAL A 5 -0.64 6.57 -22.19
C VAL A 5 -0.12 6.03 -20.86
N ARG A 6 -0.17 6.84 -19.79
CA ARG A 6 0.30 6.41 -18.46
C ARG A 6 -0.50 5.22 -17.90
N ILE A 7 -1.82 5.20 -18.10
CA ILE A 7 -2.68 4.08 -17.69
C ILE A 7 -2.30 2.80 -18.44
N ARG A 8 -2.09 2.88 -19.76
CA ARG A 8 -1.67 1.73 -20.57
C ARG A 8 -0.32 1.19 -20.11
N GLN A 9 0.65 2.08 -19.91
CA GLN A 9 1.99 1.73 -19.42
C GLN A 9 1.95 1.04 -18.05
N LEU A 10 1.09 1.50 -17.12
CA LEU A 10 0.93 0.80 -15.84
C LEU A 10 0.30 -0.59 -16.01
N GLY A 11 -0.67 -0.73 -16.91
CA GLY A 11 -1.28 -2.04 -17.20
C GLY A 11 -0.27 -3.05 -17.73
N GLU A 12 0.54 -2.63 -18.71
CA GLU A 12 1.63 -3.44 -19.28
C GLU A 12 2.68 -3.80 -18.22
N LEU A 13 3.12 -2.82 -17.43
CA LEU A 13 4.06 -3.03 -16.32
C LEU A 13 3.55 -4.07 -15.33
N ILE A 14 2.30 -3.92 -14.85
CA ILE A 14 1.75 -4.85 -13.86
C ILE A 14 1.71 -6.26 -14.45
N HIS A 15 1.32 -6.40 -15.71
CA HIS A 15 1.27 -7.71 -16.37
C HIS A 15 2.65 -8.36 -16.48
N GLU A 16 3.66 -7.60 -16.91
CA GLU A 16 5.00 -8.13 -17.18
C GLU A 16 5.83 -8.34 -15.91
N CYS A 17 5.67 -7.47 -14.90
CA CYS A 17 6.62 -7.35 -13.79
C CYS A 17 6.17 -7.99 -12.47
N SER A 18 4.91 -8.46 -12.34
CA SER A 18 4.34 -8.91 -11.05
C SER A 18 5.09 -10.04 -10.33
N HIS A 19 5.92 -10.81 -11.04
CA HIS A 19 6.67 -11.94 -10.49
C HIS A 19 8.19 -11.71 -10.48
N MET A 20 8.62 -10.49 -10.78
CA MET A 20 10.04 -10.15 -10.89
C MET A 20 10.67 -9.84 -9.53
N THR A 21 11.94 -10.19 -9.41
CA THR A 21 12.83 -9.75 -8.33
C THR A 21 13.34 -8.33 -8.59
N ALA A 22 13.87 -7.67 -7.58
CA ALA A 22 14.39 -6.31 -7.73
C ALA A 22 15.49 -6.17 -8.82
N PRO A 23 16.46 -7.09 -8.95
CA PRO A 23 17.43 -7.03 -10.06
C PRO A 23 16.78 -7.18 -11.45
N GLN A 24 15.73 -7.99 -11.57
CA GLN A 24 14.99 -8.13 -12.83
C GLN A 24 14.21 -6.85 -13.16
N LEU A 25 13.60 -6.20 -12.16
CA LEU A 25 12.98 -4.89 -12.33
C LEU A 25 14.02 -3.87 -12.81
N GLU A 26 15.17 -3.77 -12.16
CA GLU A 26 16.22 -2.84 -12.61
C GLU A 26 16.67 -3.12 -14.05
N HIS A 27 16.74 -4.39 -14.46
CA HIS A 27 17.04 -4.74 -15.84
C HIS A 27 15.97 -4.22 -16.82
N VAL A 28 14.68 -4.42 -16.51
CA VAL A 28 13.55 -3.93 -17.33
C VAL A 28 13.56 -2.39 -17.44
N PHE A 29 13.95 -1.70 -16.38
CA PHE A 29 13.97 -0.24 -16.32
C PHE A 29 15.33 0.38 -16.68
N GLU A 30 16.29 -0.38 -17.19
CA GLU A 30 17.66 0.09 -17.49
C GLU A 30 18.32 0.83 -16.30
N ASN A 31 18.17 0.26 -15.09
CA ASN A 31 18.56 0.82 -13.79
C ASN A 31 17.76 2.07 -13.35
N GLY A 32 16.58 2.28 -13.94
CA GLY A 32 15.67 3.39 -13.66
C GLY A 32 14.49 3.03 -12.76
N ALA A 33 14.46 1.85 -12.12
CA ALA A 33 13.29 1.35 -11.39
C ALA A 33 12.90 2.28 -10.22
N SER A 34 13.86 2.72 -9.42
CA SER A 34 13.66 3.68 -8.33
C SER A 34 13.04 5.00 -8.78
N LEU A 35 13.51 5.53 -9.91
CA LEU A 35 12.99 6.77 -10.46
C LEU A 35 11.56 6.59 -10.98
N PHE A 36 11.26 5.43 -11.56
CA PHE A 36 9.92 5.08 -11.96
C PHE A 36 8.98 4.97 -10.76
N LEU A 37 9.42 4.30 -9.68
CA LEU A 37 8.70 4.20 -8.42
C LEU A 37 8.37 5.57 -7.83
N ALA A 38 9.37 6.46 -7.73
CA ALA A 38 9.15 7.82 -7.23
C ALA A 38 8.09 8.60 -8.03
N ARG A 39 8.06 8.42 -9.36
CA ARG A 39 7.07 9.04 -10.25
C ARG A 39 5.67 8.49 -10.03
N ILE A 40 5.50 7.17 -9.89
CA ILE A 40 4.18 6.57 -9.64
C ILE A 40 3.67 6.90 -8.25
N SER A 41 4.53 6.97 -7.23
CA SER A 41 4.15 7.41 -5.87
C SER A 41 3.70 8.87 -5.86
N SER A 42 4.41 9.76 -6.56
CA SER A 42 4.00 11.16 -6.73
C SER A 42 2.68 11.28 -7.47
N TRP A 43 2.48 10.45 -8.50
CA TRP A 43 1.23 10.43 -9.25
C TRP A 43 0.06 9.89 -8.42
N LEU A 44 0.26 8.84 -7.61
CA LEU A 44 -0.74 8.34 -6.66
C LEU A 44 -1.23 9.46 -5.76
N ARG A 45 -0.30 10.24 -5.17
CA ARG A 45 -0.63 11.37 -4.29
C ARG A 45 -1.52 12.40 -4.97
N LEU A 46 -1.19 12.78 -6.21
CA LEU A 46 -2.00 13.71 -6.98
C LEU A 46 -3.36 13.12 -7.38
N SER A 47 -3.41 11.83 -7.75
CA SER A 47 -4.65 11.20 -8.18
C SER A 47 -5.67 11.11 -7.05
N TYR A 48 -5.29 10.69 -5.84
CA TYR A 48 -6.26 10.63 -4.75
C TYR A 48 -6.72 12.02 -4.30
N ALA A 49 -5.82 13.01 -4.25
CA ALA A 49 -6.15 14.38 -3.89
C ALA A 49 -7.14 15.03 -4.89
N LEU A 50 -7.13 14.58 -6.14
CA LEU A 50 -8.04 15.02 -7.20
C LEU A 50 -9.28 14.10 -7.37
N GLY A 51 -9.49 13.12 -6.49
CA GLY A 51 -10.61 12.17 -6.58
C GLY A 51 -10.57 11.29 -7.82
N GLN A 52 -9.38 11.01 -8.37
CA GLN A 52 -9.20 10.14 -9.53
C GLN A 52 -8.99 8.68 -9.10
N PRO A 53 -9.31 7.70 -9.96
CA PRO A 53 -9.01 6.28 -9.69
C PRO A 53 -7.53 6.05 -9.37
N VAL A 54 -7.27 5.25 -8.34
CA VAL A 54 -5.93 4.98 -7.78
C VAL A 54 -5.45 3.53 -7.94
N GLY A 55 -6.35 2.59 -8.26
CA GLY A 55 -6.05 1.16 -8.25
C GLY A 55 -4.86 0.72 -9.12
N LEU A 56 -4.67 1.31 -10.30
CA LEU A 56 -3.51 0.98 -11.14
C LEU A 56 -2.20 1.43 -10.52
N GLN A 57 -2.17 2.62 -9.91
CA GLN A 57 -1.00 3.13 -9.22
C GLN A 57 -0.69 2.28 -7.98
N LEU A 58 -1.70 1.91 -7.19
CA LEU A 58 -1.54 1.02 -6.04
C LEU A 58 -0.95 -0.34 -6.44
N ARG A 59 -1.51 -0.97 -7.49
CA ARG A 59 -0.99 -2.24 -8.02
C ARG A 59 0.44 -2.13 -8.53
N ALA A 60 0.73 -1.09 -9.32
CA ALA A 60 2.07 -0.88 -9.86
C ALA A 60 3.10 -0.65 -8.76
N ILE A 61 2.78 0.12 -7.72
CA ILE A 61 3.66 0.29 -6.54
C ILE A 61 3.86 -1.05 -5.81
N GLY A 62 2.80 -1.84 -5.67
CA GLY A 62 2.85 -3.18 -5.09
C GLY A 62 3.89 -4.10 -5.75
N VAL A 63 4.06 -4.02 -7.08
CA VAL A 63 5.09 -4.77 -7.80
C VAL A 63 6.49 -4.49 -7.25
N PHE A 64 6.83 -3.22 -7.00
CA PHE A 64 8.16 -2.85 -6.49
C PHE A 64 8.32 -3.18 -5.01
N VAL A 65 7.30 -2.86 -4.20
CA VAL A 65 7.34 -3.03 -2.74
C VAL A 65 7.36 -4.51 -2.34
N ALA A 66 6.68 -5.38 -3.08
CA ALA A 66 6.65 -6.82 -2.81
C ALA A 66 7.77 -7.61 -3.53
N ALA A 67 8.60 -6.96 -4.36
CA ALA A 67 9.64 -7.63 -5.11
C ALA A 67 10.69 -8.28 -4.17
N PRO A 68 11.03 -9.57 -4.35
CA PRO A 68 12.13 -10.18 -3.62
C PRO A 68 13.44 -9.43 -3.84
N GLY A 69 14.14 -9.11 -2.74
CA GLY A 69 15.35 -8.27 -2.77
C GLY A 69 15.09 -6.76 -2.93
N GLY A 70 13.83 -6.32 -2.98
CA GLY A 70 13.41 -4.93 -3.21
C GLY A 70 13.43 -4.01 -1.99
N GLN A 71 14.26 -4.28 -0.98
CA GLN A 71 14.30 -3.48 0.25
C GLN A 71 14.57 -2.00 -0.03
N ARG A 72 15.41 -1.70 -1.02
CA ARG A 72 15.66 -0.34 -1.50
C ARG A 72 14.37 0.35 -1.98
N PHE A 73 13.56 -0.32 -2.79
CA PHE A 73 12.30 0.24 -3.29
C PHE A 73 11.32 0.53 -2.16
N LEU A 74 11.25 -0.38 -1.19
CA LEU A 74 10.43 -0.16 -0.01
C LEU A 74 10.91 1.05 0.81
N SER A 75 12.21 1.18 1.07
CA SER A 75 12.79 2.35 1.74
C SER A 75 12.47 3.64 1.00
N GLU A 76 12.71 3.69 -0.32
CA GLU A 76 12.41 4.86 -1.15
C GLU A 76 10.91 5.21 -1.12
N PHE A 77 10.03 4.21 -1.17
CA PHE A 77 8.58 4.41 -1.06
C PHE A 77 8.16 5.01 0.28
N VAL A 78 8.79 4.58 1.38
CA VAL A 78 8.58 5.13 2.72
C VAL A 78 9.09 6.57 2.79
N GLU A 79 10.31 6.83 2.33
CA GLU A 79 10.97 8.15 2.38
C GLU A 79 10.16 9.23 1.66
N VAL A 80 9.53 8.90 0.53
CA VAL A 80 8.67 9.85 -0.18
C VAL A 80 7.29 10.04 0.47
N GLY A 81 7.01 9.39 1.60
CA GLY A 81 5.72 9.43 2.31
C GLY A 81 4.64 8.59 1.63
N GLY A 82 5.04 7.52 0.94
CA GLY A 82 4.13 6.63 0.22
C GLY A 82 3.17 5.89 1.16
N VAL A 83 3.67 5.41 2.29
CA VAL A 83 2.83 4.70 3.30
C VAL A 83 1.73 5.61 3.83
N VAL A 84 2.06 6.83 4.25
CA VAL A 84 1.07 7.82 4.73
C VAL A 84 0.05 8.13 3.64
N THR A 85 0.49 8.20 2.38
CA THR A 85 -0.41 8.43 1.23
C THR A 85 -1.44 7.29 1.10
N VAL A 86 -1.02 6.03 1.27
CA VAL A 86 -1.93 4.87 1.21
C VAL A 86 -2.88 4.85 2.41
N VAL A 87 -2.42 5.23 3.60
CA VAL A 87 -3.29 5.37 4.78
C VAL A 87 -4.36 6.45 4.57
N GLU A 88 -4.01 7.59 3.97
CA GLU A 88 -5.00 8.63 3.63
C GLU A 88 -5.99 8.17 2.54
N ILE A 89 -5.56 7.32 1.61
CA ILE A 89 -6.46 6.73 0.60
C ILE A 89 -7.56 5.88 1.27
N ILE A 90 -7.21 5.07 2.27
CA ILE A 90 -8.18 4.24 3.01
C ILE A 90 -9.28 5.09 3.66
N LYS A 91 -8.96 6.33 4.04
CA LYS A 91 -9.89 7.27 4.69
C LYS A 91 -10.81 7.98 3.70
N ILE A 92 -10.65 7.78 2.39
CA ILE A 92 -11.48 8.42 1.37
C ILE A 92 -12.94 7.95 1.51
N PRO A 93 -13.91 8.87 1.65
CA PRO A 93 -15.32 8.51 1.61
C PRO A 93 -15.67 7.82 0.30
N HIS A 94 -16.39 6.71 0.36
CA HIS A 94 -16.82 5.94 -0.82
C HIS A 94 -15.66 5.34 -1.64
N LEU A 95 -14.51 5.06 -1.01
CA LEU A 95 -13.47 4.24 -1.64
C LEU A 95 -14.08 2.91 -2.14
N THR A 96 -13.75 2.52 -3.37
CA THR A 96 -14.25 1.28 -3.95
C THR A 96 -13.70 0.07 -3.17
N TYR A 97 -14.42 -1.05 -3.21
CA TYR A 97 -13.94 -2.28 -2.59
C TYR A 97 -12.59 -2.69 -3.17
N GLU A 98 -12.45 -2.62 -4.50
CA GLU A 98 -11.22 -3.02 -5.19
C GLU A 98 -10.04 -2.13 -4.82
N ASP A 99 -10.21 -0.81 -4.77
CA ASP A 99 -9.13 0.10 -4.38
C ASP A 99 -8.76 -0.07 -2.91
N ALA A 100 -9.73 -0.36 -2.03
CA ALA A 100 -9.50 -0.65 -0.63
C ALA A 100 -8.68 -1.94 -0.43
N ALA A 101 -9.05 -3.02 -1.12
CA ALA A 101 -8.31 -4.29 -1.09
C ALA A 101 -6.85 -4.10 -1.56
N LEU A 102 -6.64 -3.32 -2.62
CA LEU A 102 -5.30 -2.99 -3.10
C LEU A 102 -4.48 -2.17 -2.10
N ALA A 103 -5.12 -1.21 -1.41
CA ALA A 103 -4.47 -0.44 -0.36
C ALA A 103 -4.08 -1.33 0.84
N ILE A 104 -4.98 -2.20 1.29
CA ILE A 104 -4.71 -3.16 2.37
C ILE A 104 -3.59 -4.12 1.99
N GLN A 105 -3.60 -4.66 0.77
CA GLN A 105 -2.56 -5.55 0.26
C GLN A 105 -1.18 -4.86 0.22
N LEU A 106 -1.14 -3.60 -0.22
CA LEU A 106 0.09 -2.82 -0.25
C LEU A 106 0.63 -2.55 1.17
N LEU A 107 -0.24 -2.14 2.11
CA LEU A 107 0.15 -1.97 3.51
C LEU A 107 0.59 -3.27 4.17
N SER A 108 -0.03 -4.40 3.81
CA SER A 108 0.37 -5.73 4.29
C SER A 108 1.78 -6.10 3.82
N SER A 109 2.11 -5.80 2.56
CA SER A 109 3.45 -6.02 2.00
C SER A 109 4.51 -5.17 2.72
N VAL A 110 4.18 -3.92 3.03
CA VAL A 110 5.02 -3.01 3.84
C VAL A 110 5.19 -3.58 5.26
N ALA A 111 4.10 -3.94 5.94
CA ALA A 111 4.12 -4.46 7.31
C ALA A 111 4.90 -5.77 7.43
N ALA A 112 4.82 -6.64 6.43
CA ALA A 112 5.53 -7.92 6.37
C ALA A 112 7.07 -7.74 6.32
N SER A 113 7.55 -6.58 5.90
CA SER A 113 8.98 -6.29 5.72
C SER A 113 9.72 -5.98 7.03
N GLY A 114 9.01 -5.92 8.16
CA GLY A 114 9.62 -5.86 9.49
C GLY A 114 9.02 -4.81 10.42
N ARG A 115 9.43 -4.88 11.68
CA ARG A 115 8.89 -4.04 12.77
C ARG A 115 8.90 -2.55 12.46
N HIS A 116 10.00 -2.03 11.93
CA HIS A 116 10.13 -0.61 11.59
C HIS A 116 9.02 -0.12 10.65
N PHE A 117 8.70 -0.90 9.62
CA PHE A 117 7.65 -0.56 8.67
C PHE A 117 6.24 -0.66 9.27
N LYS A 118 6.01 -1.62 10.19
CA LYS A 118 4.77 -1.69 10.97
C LYS A 118 4.57 -0.43 11.80
N GLU A 119 5.63 0.04 12.47
CA GLU A 119 5.60 1.26 13.28
C GLU A 119 5.27 2.49 12.42
N ILE A 120 5.86 2.62 11.23
CA ILE A 120 5.54 3.71 10.28
C ILE A 120 4.04 3.71 9.89
N ILE A 121 3.46 2.54 9.62
CA ILE A 121 2.02 2.45 9.30
C ILE A 121 1.19 2.92 10.50
N CYS A 122 1.53 2.47 11.71
CA CYS A 122 0.79 2.83 12.91
C CYS A 122 0.92 4.32 13.27
N GLU A 123 2.12 4.89 13.20
CA GLU A 123 2.39 6.32 13.43
C GLU A 123 1.68 7.20 12.40
N GLY A 124 1.56 6.72 11.16
CA GLY A 124 0.79 7.33 10.09
C GLY A 124 -0.73 7.25 10.26
N GLN A 125 -1.25 6.91 11.45
CA GLN A 125 -2.68 6.70 11.75
C GLN A 125 -3.31 5.48 11.06
N GLY A 126 -2.50 4.49 10.65
CA GLY A 126 -2.98 3.30 9.93
C GLY A 126 -4.04 2.50 10.69
N ILE A 127 -3.90 2.35 12.01
CA ILE A 127 -4.89 1.64 12.84
C ILE A 127 -6.26 2.33 12.76
N GLY A 128 -6.30 3.65 12.93
CA GLY A 128 -7.54 4.41 12.89
C GLY A 128 -8.18 4.43 11.50
N ALA A 129 -7.37 4.47 10.44
CA ALA A 129 -7.83 4.35 9.06
C ALA A 129 -8.52 3.00 8.82
N LEU A 130 -7.90 1.90 9.26
CA LEU A 130 -8.47 0.55 9.15
C LEU A 130 -9.77 0.39 9.94
N GLU A 131 -9.84 0.91 11.17
CA GLU A 131 -11.09 0.93 11.94
C GLU A 131 -12.19 1.74 11.23
N SER A 132 -11.82 2.86 10.59
CA SER A 132 -12.78 3.67 9.84
C SER A 132 -13.31 2.97 8.60
N LEU A 133 -12.48 2.19 7.92
CA LEU A 133 -12.85 1.39 6.75
C LEU A 133 -13.87 0.32 7.15
N VAL A 134 -13.61 -0.41 8.24
CA VAL A 134 -14.54 -1.46 8.72
C VAL A 134 -15.89 -0.86 9.13
N ARG A 135 -15.91 0.29 9.83
CA ARG A 135 -17.18 0.96 10.19
C ARG A 135 -18.04 1.33 8.98
N GLY A 136 -17.42 1.58 7.83
CA GLY A 136 -18.12 1.88 6.58
C GLY A 136 -18.46 0.64 5.74
N SER A 137 -17.91 -0.53 6.05
CA SER A 137 -18.03 -1.74 5.25
C SER A 137 -19.17 -2.64 5.72
N LYS A 138 -19.71 -3.42 4.78
CA LYS A 138 -20.66 -4.52 5.03
C LYS A 138 -20.13 -5.87 4.53
N SER A 139 -18.91 -5.90 4.00
CA SER A 139 -18.30 -7.09 3.42
C SER A 139 -17.50 -7.82 4.49
N GLU A 140 -17.85 -9.09 4.75
CA GLU A 140 -17.10 -9.95 5.67
C GLU A 140 -15.65 -10.15 5.19
N ASP A 141 -15.45 -10.34 3.89
CA ASP A 141 -14.12 -10.47 3.28
C ASP A 141 -13.23 -9.25 3.57
N GLN A 142 -13.77 -8.02 3.41
CA GLN A 142 -13.01 -6.81 3.71
C GLN A 142 -12.69 -6.67 5.20
N ILE A 143 -13.61 -7.08 6.07
CA ILE A 143 -13.38 -7.07 7.53
C ILE A 143 -12.28 -8.06 7.89
N GLU A 144 -12.26 -9.23 7.26
CA GLU A 144 -11.22 -10.24 7.42
C GLU A 144 -9.86 -9.73 6.94
N GLU A 145 -9.78 -9.13 5.74
CA GLU A 145 -8.54 -8.52 5.22
C GLU A 145 -7.99 -7.44 6.17
N VAL A 146 -8.87 -6.59 6.72
CA VAL A 146 -8.47 -5.57 7.70
C VAL A 146 -7.99 -6.22 9.01
N ARG A 147 -8.70 -7.25 9.49
CA ARG A 147 -8.32 -7.97 10.71
C ARG A 147 -6.94 -8.60 10.56
N ASP A 148 -6.66 -9.23 9.43
CA ASP A 148 -5.38 -9.87 9.15
C ASP A 148 -4.23 -8.85 9.14
N LEU A 149 -4.44 -7.68 8.53
CA LEU A 149 -3.48 -6.59 8.58
C LEU A 149 -3.29 -6.06 10.02
N LEU A 150 -4.35 -5.87 10.80
CA LEU A 150 -4.22 -5.46 12.20
C LEU A 150 -3.43 -6.48 13.01
N VAL A 151 -3.70 -7.78 12.86
CA VAL A 151 -2.91 -8.84 13.51
C VAL A 151 -1.44 -8.73 13.11
N LEU A 152 -1.15 -8.58 11.82
CA LEU A 152 0.21 -8.42 11.31
C LEU A 152 0.91 -7.20 11.92
N LEU A 153 0.21 -6.07 12.07
CA LEU A 153 0.74 -4.84 12.68
C LEU A 153 1.09 -5.02 14.16
N GLY A 154 0.34 -5.85 14.90
CA GLY A 154 0.61 -6.13 16.32
C GLY A 154 1.69 -7.18 16.57
N GLN A 155 1.84 -8.14 15.67
CA GLN A 155 2.82 -9.23 15.80
C GLN A 155 4.26 -8.70 15.85
N ALA A 156 5.01 -9.08 16.89
CA ALA A 156 6.38 -8.63 17.13
C ALA A 156 6.55 -7.09 17.12
N ASN A 157 5.50 -6.35 17.48
CA ASN A 157 5.48 -4.89 17.52
C ASN A 157 5.01 -4.38 18.91
N PRO A 158 5.87 -4.42 19.94
CA PRO A 158 5.47 -4.11 21.31
C PRO A 158 4.93 -2.68 21.46
N ASN A 159 5.48 -1.71 20.71
CA ASN A 159 5.09 -0.29 20.76
C ASN A 159 3.62 -0.06 20.38
N PHE A 160 3.07 -0.87 19.48
CA PHE A 160 1.69 -0.73 18.99
C PHE A 160 0.79 -1.92 19.36
N SER A 161 1.31 -2.89 20.11
CA SER A 161 0.56 -4.09 20.51
C SER A 161 -0.76 -3.76 21.23
N ALA A 162 -0.74 -2.83 22.19
CA ALA A 162 -1.94 -2.44 22.94
C ALA A 162 -2.99 -1.70 22.07
N PRO A 163 -2.64 -0.64 21.30
CA PRO A 163 -3.57 -0.01 20.36
C PRO A 163 -4.16 -0.99 19.33
N VAL A 164 -3.33 -1.88 18.77
CA VAL A 164 -3.80 -2.91 17.82
C VAL A 164 -4.77 -3.88 18.48
N HIS A 165 -4.45 -4.35 19.68
CA HIS A 165 -5.33 -5.26 20.41
C HIS A 165 -6.68 -4.61 20.72
N GLN A 166 -6.68 -3.34 21.14
CA GLN A 166 -7.92 -2.59 21.34
C GLN A 166 -8.73 -2.43 20.06
N ALA A 167 -8.08 -2.18 18.92
CA ALA A 167 -8.77 -2.10 17.63
C ALA A 167 -9.41 -3.45 17.26
N LEU A 168 -8.68 -4.56 17.40
CA LEU A 168 -9.21 -5.90 17.14
C LEU A 168 -10.43 -6.25 18.00
N LEU A 169 -10.43 -5.87 19.29
CA LEU A 169 -11.58 -6.08 20.17
C LEU A 169 -12.83 -5.32 19.74
N ARG A 170 -12.69 -4.19 19.05
CA ARG A 170 -13.81 -3.41 18.50
C ARG A 170 -14.36 -3.98 17.19
N LEU A 171 -13.66 -4.94 16.59
CA LEU A 171 -14.10 -5.64 15.37
C LEU A 171 -14.89 -6.92 15.66
N LEU A 172 -14.95 -7.34 16.93
CA LEU A 172 -15.76 -8.47 17.42
C LEU A 172 -17.19 -8.02 17.74
#